data_AF-A0AAV1UE52-F1
#
_entry.id   AF-A0AAV1UE52-F1
#
_cell.length_a   1.000
_cell.length_b   1.000
_cell.length_c   1.000
_cell.angle_alpha   90.00
_cell.angle_beta   90.00
_cell.angle_gamma   90.00
#
_symmetry.space_group_name_H-M   'P 1'
#
loop_
_entity.id
_entity.type
_entity.pdbx_description
1 polymer ?
#
loop_
_entity_poly.entity_id
_entity_poly.type
_entity_poly.pdbx_seq_one_letter_code
_entity_poly.pdbx_strand_id
1 'polypeptide(L)'
;MMEAGRRGTIGRKTSTFMQETVSYKFKAQLSLLMSDISSTEVHYVRCIKPNSQKRPDIYEIDAVVNQLRCAGVVEAIRITRAAFPNKMAHEKFLRRFVMMRSTKTPASVSTTVTEACELLAKELLCSDDFVRKCGNDEQPDTPDFVVGKSLVFLVKMCWSF
;
A
#
# COMPACT_ATOMS: atom_id res chain seq x y z
N MET A 1 -24.93 -62.92 56.62
CA MET A 1 -25.21 -61.50 56.32
C MET A 1 -23.93 -60.71 56.58
N MET A 2 -23.23 -60.27 55.53
CA MET A 2 -22.16 -59.26 55.58
C MET A 2 -22.22 -58.45 54.28
N GLU A 3 -21.99 -57.15 54.43
CA GLU A 3 -22.38 -56.02 53.58
C GLU A 3 -21.68 -55.95 52.21
N ALA A 4 -22.44 -55.65 51.15
CA ALA A 4 -21.88 -55.29 49.84
C ALA A 4 -21.59 -53.77 49.80
N GLY A 5 -20.32 -53.40 49.95
CA GLY A 5 -19.85 -52.02 49.84
C GLY A 5 -20.04 -51.45 48.43
N ARG A 6 -20.89 -50.42 48.32
CA ARG A 6 -21.09 -49.62 47.10
C ARG A 6 -19.80 -48.84 46.78
N ARG A 7 -19.06 -49.27 45.75
CA ARG A 7 -18.05 -48.43 45.08
C ARG A 7 -18.77 -47.33 44.30
N GLY A 8 -18.92 -46.16 44.92
CA GLY A 8 -19.33 -44.95 44.22
C GLY A 8 -18.29 -44.59 43.16
N THR A 9 -18.69 -44.57 41.90
CA THR A 9 -17.92 -43.93 40.85
C THR A 9 -17.86 -42.44 41.18
N ILE A 10 -16.66 -41.94 41.48
CA ILE A 10 -16.41 -40.51 41.57
C ILE A 10 -16.57 -39.97 40.16
N GLY A 11 -17.79 -39.58 39.81
CA GLY A 11 -18.06 -38.72 38.68
C GLY A 11 -17.25 -37.46 38.89
N ARG A 12 -16.14 -37.34 38.14
CA ARG A 12 -15.37 -36.11 38.06
C ARG A 12 -16.35 -35.05 37.56
N LYS A 13 -16.91 -34.26 38.48
CA LYS A 13 -17.66 -33.07 38.12
C LYS A 13 -16.66 -32.21 37.36
N THR A 14 -16.82 -32.12 36.04
CA THR A 14 -16.13 -31.14 35.20
C THR A 14 -16.67 -29.76 35.56
N SER A 15 -16.43 -29.32 36.79
CA SER A 15 -16.76 -28.00 37.25
C SER A 15 -15.67 -27.06 36.74
N THR A 16 -16.08 -26.04 35.99
CA THR A 16 -15.32 -24.81 35.70
C THR A 16 -14.34 -24.83 34.52
N PHE A 17 -13.99 -25.98 33.91
CA PHE A 17 -12.95 -26.00 32.85
C PHE A 17 -13.44 -25.75 31.40
N MET A 18 -14.68 -25.32 31.18
CA MET A 18 -15.19 -24.98 29.83
C MET A 18 -15.99 -23.68 29.79
N GLN A 19 -15.59 -22.67 30.57
CA GLN A 19 -16.06 -21.32 30.32
C GLN A 19 -15.17 -20.69 29.25
N GLU A 20 -15.75 -20.43 28.08
CA GLU A 20 -15.11 -19.67 27.02
C GLU A 20 -14.65 -18.32 27.58
N THR A 21 -13.34 -18.09 27.58
CA THR A 21 -12.77 -16.82 28.03
C THR A 21 -13.16 -15.69 27.07
N VAL A 22 -13.21 -14.46 27.57
CA VAL A 22 -13.44 -13.28 26.73
C VAL A 22 -12.42 -13.22 25.57
N SER A 23 -11.17 -13.61 25.83
CA SER A 23 -10.11 -13.68 24.82
C SER A 23 -10.39 -14.72 23.74
N TYR A 24 -10.95 -15.88 24.10
CA TYR A 24 -11.32 -16.91 23.11
C TYR A 24 -12.43 -16.42 22.19
N LYS A 25 -13.48 -15.81 22.77
CA LYS A 25 -14.58 -15.21 22.00
C LYS A 25 -14.12 -14.09 21.07
N PHE A 26 -13.28 -13.19 21.57
CA PHE A 26 -12.70 -12.10 20.77
C PHE A 26 -11.86 -12.64 19.61
N LYS A 27 -11.02 -13.65 19.84
CA LYS A 27 -10.21 -14.28 18.79
C LYS A 27 -11.10 -14.93 17.72
N ALA A 28 -12.13 -15.66 18.13
CA ALA A 28 -13.06 -16.30 17.21
C ALA A 28 -13.80 -15.26 16.35
N GLN A 29 -14.32 -14.19 16.97
CA GLN A 29 -14.99 -13.10 16.26
C GLN A 29 -14.05 -12.35 15.31
N LEU A 30 -12.82 -12.07 15.73
CA LEU A 30 -11.82 -11.43 14.87
C LEU A 30 -11.45 -12.32 13.67
N SER A 31 -11.32 -13.63 13.87
CA SER A 31 -11.01 -14.56 12.79
C SER A 31 -12.13 -14.61 11.75
N LEU A 32 -13.39 -14.61 12.20
CA LEU A 32 -14.55 -14.55 11.31
C LEU A 32 -14.57 -13.24 10.52
N LEU A 33 -14.38 -12.11 11.19
CA LEU A 33 -14.31 -10.80 10.54
C LEU A 33 -13.20 -10.72 9.49
N MET A 34 -12.01 -11.25 9.78
CA MET A 34 -10.90 -11.27 8.82
C MET A 34 -11.21 -12.15 7.60
N SER A 35 -11.92 -13.26 7.78
CA SER A 35 -12.39 -14.11 6.68
C SER A 35 -13.34 -13.33 5.77
N ASP A 36 -14.32 -12.62 6.34
CA ASP A 36 -15.28 -11.84 5.57
C ASP A 36 -14.59 -10.71 4.79
N ILE A 37 -13.72 -9.93 5.45
CA ILE A 37 -12.96 -8.85 4.80
C ILE A 37 -12.11 -9.41 3.65
N SER A 38 -11.47 -10.57 3.85
CA SER A 38 -10.62 -11.19 2.82
C SER A 38 -11.39 -11.64 1.56
N SER A 39 -12.72 -11.82 1.66
CA SER A 39 -13.58 -12.15 0.53
C SER A 39 -14.02 -10.92 -0.30
N THR A 40 -13.69 -9.71 0.17
CA THR A 40 -14.11 -8.45 -0.45
C THR A 40 -12.94 -7.66 -1.04
N GLU A 41 -13.23 -6.71 -1.93
CA GLU A 41 -12.26 -5.69 -2.34
C GLU A 41 -12.13 -4.63 -1.23
N VAL A 42 -10.93 -4.51 -0.63
CA VAL A 42 -10.73 -3.68 0.55
C VAL A 42 -10.34 -2.24 0.17
N HIS A 43 -11.09 -1.28 0.70
CA HIS A 43 -10.75 0.14 0.64
C HIS A 43 -10.33 0.64 2.02
N TYR A 44 -9.16 1.29 2.11
CA TYR A 44 -8.60 1.78 3.37
C TYR A 44 -8.80 3.29 3.52
N VAL A 45 -9.40 3.71 4.64
CA VAL A 45 -9.51 5.12 5.05
C VAL A 45 -8.80 5.31 6.39
N ARG A 46 -7.91 6.32 6.48
CA ARG A 46 -7.19 6.67 7.70
C ARG A 46 -7.69 8.00 8.23
N CYS A 47 -8.24 7.99 9.44
CA CYS A 47 -8.67 9.21 10.12
C CYS A 47 -7.48 9.82 10.87
N ILE A 48 -7.27 11.14 10.74
CA ILE A 48 -6.20 11.87 11.42
C ILE A 48 -6.82 12.92 12.34
N LYS A 49 -6.38 12.93 13.59
CA LYS A 49 -6.76 13.96 14.57
C LYS A 49 -5.72 15.09 14.53
N PRO A 50 -6.09 16.33 14.13
CA PRO A 50 -5.13 17.41 13.93
C PRO A 50 -4.57 18.00 15.23
N ASN A 51 -5.36 18.00 16.31
CA ASN A 51 -4.93 18.50 17.63
C ASN A 51 -5.69 17.82 18.76
N SER A 52 -5.08 17.74 19.94
CA SER A 52 -5.68 17.15 21.13
C SER A 52 -6.76 18.02 21.80
N GLN A 53 -6.70 19.34 21.59
CA GLN A 53 -7.54 20.35 22.22
C GLN A 53 -8.95 20.48 21.59
N LYS A 54 -9.24 19.77 20.49
CA LYS A 54 -10.51 19.82 19.74
C LYS A 54 -10.86 21.23 19.24
N ARG A 55 -9.86 22.03 18.90
CA ARG A 55 -10.05 23.38 18.36
C ARG A 55 -9.89 23.41 16.84
N PRO A 56 -10.67 24.21 16.12
CA PRO A 56 -10.42 24.47 14.70
C PRO A 56 -9.07 25.20 14.52
N ASP A 57 -8.47 25.06 13.34
CA ASP A 57 -7.25 25.75 12.88
C ASP A 57 -5.97 25.54 13.70
N ILE A 58 -5.98 24.62 14.67
CA ILE A 58 -4.79 24.20 15.41
C ILE A 58 -4.30 22.86 14.85
N TYR A 59 -3.02 22.80 14.49
CA TYR A 59 -2.39 21.61 13.95
C TYR A 59 -1.12 21.26 14.74
N GLU A 60 -1.12 20.08 15.35
CA GLU A 60 -0.04 19.55 16.16
C GLU A 60 0.78 18.56 15.33
N ILE A 61 1.87 19.04 14.74
CA ILE A 61 2.66 18.28 13.76
C ILE A 61 3.16 16.96 14.36
N ASP A 62 3.76 16.99 15.54
CA ASP A 62 4.34 15.80 16.16
C ASP A 62 3.30 14.71 16.44
N ALA A 63 2.12 15.10 16.93
CA ALA A 63 1.01 14.18 17.16
C ALA A 63 0.50 13.56 15.87
N VAL A 64 0.41 14.33 14.78
CA VAL A 64 -0.02 13.80 13.48
C VAL A 64 1.05 12.91 12.85
N VAL A 65 2.32 13.29 12.92
CA VAL A 65 3.44 12.47 12.42
C VAL A 65 3.48 11.12 13.13
N ASN A 66 3.28 11.10 14.44
CA ASN A 66 3.19 9.85 15.20
C ASN A 66 1.98 9.01 14.78
N GLN A 67 0.81 9.61 14.56
CA GLN A 67 -0.34 8.90 14.00
C GLN A 67 -0.02 8.28 12.63
N LEU A 68 0.66 9.01 11.73
CA LEU A 68 1.04 8.50 10.41
C LEU A 68 2.03 7.33 10.48
N ARG A 69 2.97 7.35 11.45
CA ARG A 69 3.87 6.21 11.71
C ARG A 69 3.09 5.00 12.24
N CYS A 70 2.28 5.19 13.28
CA CYS A 70 1.50 4.10 13.89
C CYS A 70 0.45 3.52 12.94
N ALA A 71 -0.15 4.33 12.07
CA ALA A 71 -1.10 3.89 11.06
C ALA A 71 -0.43 3.22 9.84
N GLY A 72 0.91 3.15 9.80
CA GLY A 72 1.67 2.54 8.72
C GLY A 72 1.66 3.34 7.41
N VAL A 73 1.24 4.61 7.42
CA VAL A 73 1.15 5.43 6.20
C VAL A 73 2.55 5.73 5.66
N VAL A 74 3.50 6.05 6.55
CA VAL A 74 4.90 6.30 6.17
C VAL A 74 5.51 5.05 5.52
N GLU A 75 5.23 3.88 6.07
CA GLU A 75 5.73 2.61 5.57
C GLU A 75 5.10 2.23 4.22
N ALA A 76 3.78 2.46 4.08
CA ALA A 76 3.08 2.28 2.81
C ALA A 76 3.66 3.19 1.71
N ILE A 77 4.00 4.45 2.04
CA ILE A 77 4.68 5.36 1.12
C ILE A 77 6.05 4.82 0.74
N ARG A 78 6.82 4.31 1.70
CA ARG A 78 8.15 3.71 1.45
C ARG A 78 8.08 2.54 0.48
N ILE A 79 7.15 1.60 0.71
CA ILE A 79 6.91 0.46 -0.19
C ILE A 79 6.48 0.95 -1.57
N THR A 80 5.58 1.93 -1.62
CA THR A 80 5.07 2.47 -2.89
C THR A 80 6.17 3.16 -3.70
N ARG A 81 7.10 3.86 -3.04
CA ARG A 81 8.26 4.52 -3.66
C ARG A 81 9.29 3.53 -4.20
N ALA A 82 9.47 2.38 -3.54
CA ALA A 82 10.34 1.32 -4.02
C ALA A 82 9.76 0.55 -5.23
N ALA A 83 8.46 0.72 -5.50
CA ALA A 83 7.78 0.19 -6.67
C ALA A 83 7.70 1.26 -7.77
N PHE A 84 6.48 1.69 -8.12
CA PHE A 84 6.21 2.73 -9.10
C PHE A 84 5.04 3.58 -8.60
N PRO A 85 5.30 4.70 -7.89
CA PRO A 85 4.25 5.51 -7.30
C PRO A 85 3.35 6.15 -8.36
N ASN A 86 3.90 6.42 -9.55
CA ASN A 86 3.20 7.06 -10.64
C ASN A 86 2.84 6.05 -11.72
N LYS A 87 1.54 5.93 -12.01
CA LYS A 87 0.98 5.06 -13.04
C LYS A 87 0.06 5.89 -13.94
N MET A 88 0.24 5.82 -15.25
CA MET A 88 -0.55 6.60 -16.20
C MET A 88 -0.99 5.74 -17.39
N ALA A 89 -2.24 5.89 -17.83
CA ALA A 89 -2.71 5.26 -19.06
C ALA A 89 -1.95 5.79 -20.28
N HIS A 90 -1.74 4.92 -21.27
CA HIS A 90 -0.97 5.25 -22.48
C HIS A 90 -1.48 6.52 -23.17
N GLU A 91 -2.80 6.67 -23.34
CA GLU A 91 -3.39 7.87 -23.95
C GLU A 91 -3.07 9.14 -23.16
N LYS A 92 -3.16 9.09 -21.84
CA LYS A 92 -2.87 10.23 -20.96
C LYS A 92 -1.39 10.58 -21.01
N PHE A 93 -0.53 9.56 -21.06
CA PHE A 93 0.91 9.74 -21.19
C PHE A 93 1.25 10.44 -22.51
N LEU A 94 0.82 9.89 -23.65
CA LEU A 94 1.09 10.49 -24.96
C LEU A 94 0.53 11.91 -25.05
N ARG A 95 -0.73 12.15 -24.65
CA ARG A 95 -1.32 13.50 -24.69
C ARG A 95 -0.53 14.52 -23.85
N ARG A 96 -0.04 14.11 -22.68
CA ARG A 96 0.68 15.00 -21.76
C ARG A 96 2.11 15.27 -22.23
N PHE A 97 2.77 14.25 -22.78
CA PHE A 97 4.22 14.25 -22.98
C PHE A 97 4.66 14.44 -24.43
N VAL A 98 3.78 14.26 -25.42
CA VAL A 98 4.14 14.40 -26.84
C VAL A 98 4.68 15.79 -27.19
N MET A 99 4.21 16.84 -26.50
CA MET A 99 4.67 18.21 -26.70
C MET A 99 6.06 18.48 -26.12
N MET A 100 6.53 17.64 -25.19
CA MET A 100 7.88 17.75 -24.62
C MET A 100 8.94 17.04 -25.46
N ARG A 101 8.55 16.40 -26.58
CA ARG A 101 9.46 15.75 -27.50
C ARG A 101 10.34 16.79 -28.21
N SER A 102 11.66 16.57 -28.24
CA SER A 102 12.58 17.45 -28.95
C SER A 102 12.43 17.22 -30.45
N THR A 103 12.43 18.27 -31.26
CA THR A 103 12.26 18.19 -32.72
C THR A 103 13.44 17.52 -33.45
N LYS A 104 14.42 17.00 -32.71
CA LYS A 104 15.64 16.37 -33.24
C LYS A 104 15.46 14.90 -33.63
N THR A 105 14.37 14.25 -33.22
CA THR A 105 14.11 12.84 -33.56
C THR A 105 13.15 12.75 -34.76
N PRO A 106 13.55 12.06 -35.87
CA PRO A 106 12.63 11.83 -36.98
C PRO A 106 11.44 11.03 -36.46
N ALA A 107 10.24 11.39 -36.91
CA ALA A 107 9.02 10.68 -36.56
C ALA A 107 9.09 9.24 -37.09
N SER A 108 9.67 8.33 -36.30
CA SER A 108 9.54 6.90 -36.55
C SER A 108 8.05 6.58 -36.48
N VAL A 109 7.50 6.08 -37.58
CA VAL A 109 6.12 5.60 -37.68
C VAL A 109 5.97 4.44 -36.70
N SER A 110 5.53 4.75 -35.48
CA SER A 110 5.25 3.73 -34.47
C SER A 110 3.94 3.05 -34.83
N THR A 111 3.97 1.73 -34.96
CA THR A 111 2.82 0.91 -35.34
C THR A 111 1.86 0.67 -34.18
N THR A 112 2.32 0.83 -32.92
CA THR A 112 1.52 0.57 -31.73
C THR A 112 1.66 1.65 -30.65
N VAL A 113 0.60 1.87 -29.87
CA VAL A 113 0.58 2.88 -28.80
C VAL A 113 1.65 2.61 -27.73
N THR A 114 1.97 1.34 -27.48
CA THR A 114 2.99 0.92 -26.51
C THR A 114 4.39 1.34 -26.93
N GLU A 115 4.77 1.08 -28.19
CA GLU A 115 6.06 1.50 -28.75
C GLU A 115 6.21 3.03 -28.73
N ALA A 116 5.14 3.76 -29.04
CA ALA A 116 5.14 5.23 -28.98
C ALA A 116 5.39 5.73 -27.55
N CYS A 117 4.76 5.11 -26.54
CA CYS A 117 5.00 5.41 -25.13
C CYS A 117 6.45 5.10 -24.73
N GLU A 118 7.00 3.96 -25.17
CA GLU A 118 8.38 3.58 -24.87
C GLU A 118 9.40 4.55 -25.45
N LEU A 119 9.24 4.94 -26.72
CA LEU A 119 10.13 5.89 -27.38
C LEU A 119 10.10 7.25 -26.69
N LEU A 120 8.90 7.74 -26.39
CA LEU A 120 8.71 9.02 -25.70
C LEU A 120 9.27 8.99 -24.28
N ALA A 121 9.08 7.89 -23.54
CA ALA A 121 9.64 7.73 -22.21
C ALA A 121 11.18 7.69 -22.23
N LYS A 122 11.78 6.97 -23.19
CA LYS A 122 13.25 6.95 -23.39
C LYS A 122 13.80 8.34 -23.68
N GLU A 123 13.13 9.09 -24.56
CA GLU A 123 13.57 10.43 -24.93
C GLU A 123 13.53 11.41 -23.75
N LEU A 124 12.46 11.36 -22.95
CA LEU A 124 12.25 12.27 -21.82
C LEU A 124 13.10 11.93 -20.59
N LEU A 125 13.37 10.64 -20.34
CA LEU A 125 14.08 10.19 -19.14
C LEU A 125 15.60 10.08 -19.34
N CYS A 126 16.08 10.07 -20.59
CA CYS A 126 17.52 10.10 -20.89
C CYS A 126 18.12 11.53 -20.81
N SER A 127 17.29 12.56 -20.69
CA SER A 127 17.75 13.92 -20.41
C SER A 127 17.85 14.10 -18.89
N ASP A 128 19.07 14.04 -18.37
CA ASP A 128 19.44 14.03 -16.94
C ASP A 128 19.00 15.26 -16.09
N ASP A 129 18.23 16.21 -16.63
CA ASP A 129 17.99 17.50 -15.96
C ASP A 129 16.89 17.48 -14.88
N PHE A 130 16.04 16.43 -14.80
CA PHE A 130 14.89 16.43 -13.88
C PHE A 130 15.07 15.57 -12.61
N VAL A 131 16.15 14.80 -12.48
CA VAL A 131 16.32 13.94 -11.30
C VAL A 131 16.79 14.76 -10.09
N ARG A 132 15.83 15.35 -9.35
CA ARG A 132 16.09 15.77 -7.98
C ARG A 132 16.35 14.53 -7.14
N LYS A 133 17.65 14.22 -6.91
CA LYS A 133 18.10 13.18 -5.98
C LYS A 133 17.55 13.47 -4.59
N CYS A 134 16.39 12.91 -4.26
CA CYS A 134 15.96 12.77 -2.88
C CYS A 134 16.71 11.58 -2.28
N GLY A 135 17.85 11.88 -1.64
CA GLY A 135 18.45 11.18 -0.51
C GLY A 135 18.72 9.67 -0.64
N ASN A 136 20.00 9.33 -0.60
CA ASN A 136 20.62 8.03 -0.28
C ASN A 136 19.68 6.94 0.28
N ASP A 137 19.13 6.12 -0.60
CA ASP A 137 18.87 4.71 -0.34
C ASP A 137 19.31 3.98 -1.62
N GLU A 138 20.49 3.38 -1.57
CA GLU A 138 21.06 2.58 -2.66
C GLU A 138 20.16 1.37 -2.94
N GLN A 139 19.59 1.31 -4.14
CA GLN A 139 19.44 0.05 -4.86
C GLN A 139 19.55 0.34 -6.38
N PRO A 140 20.60 -0.12 -7.09
CA PRO A 140 20.90 0.31 -8.45
C PRO A 140 20.14 -0.44 -9.57
N ASP A 141 19.24 -1.37 -9.25
CA ASP A 141 18.76 -2.35 -10.24
C ASP A 141 17.32 -2.13 -10.75
N THR A 142 16.62 -1.08 -10.29
CA THR A 142 15.24 -0.83 -10.77
C THR A 142 15.23 0.11 -11.98
N PRO A 143 14.62 -0.29 -13.11
CA PRO A 143 14.54 0.57 -14.30
C PRO A 143 13.69 1.81 -13.99
N ASP A 144 14.12 2.99 -14.43
CA ASP A 144 13.45 4.28 -14.15
C ASP A 144 11.98 4.34 -14.60
N PHE A 145 11.62 3.52 -15.60
CA PHE A 145 10.26 3.35 -16.07
C PHE A 145 10.02 1.93 -16.59
N VAL A 146 8.77 1.51 -16.58
CA VAL A 146 8.30 0.26 -17.20
C VAL A 146 7.01 0.56 -17.97
N VAL A 147 6.93 0.12 -19.22
CA VAL A 147 5.71 0.20 -20.01
C VAL A 147 5.00 -1.15 -19.94
N GLY A 148 3.79 -1.14 -19.38
CA GLY A 148 2.92 -2.32 -19.31
C GLY A 148 1.99 -2.43 -20.53
N LYS A 149 0.97 -3.28 -20.42
CA LYS A 149 -0.02 -3.48 -21.50
C LYS A 149 -0.90 -2.25 -21.74
N SER A 150 -1.26 -1.52 -20.67
CA SER A 150 -2.18 -0.38 -20.75
C SER A 150 -1.69 0.85 -19.99
N LEU A 151 -0.65 0.70 -19.17
CA LEU A 151 -0.15 1.71 -18.25
C LEU A 151 1.37 1.87 -18.38
N VAL A 152 1.84 3.11 -18.28
CA VAL A 152 3.24 3.46 -18.05
C VAL A 152 3.46 3.64 -16.55
N PHE A 153 4.48 2.98 -16.03
CA PHE A 153 4.91 3.02 -14.62
C PHE A 153 6.22 3.80 -14.52
N LEU A 154 6.31 4.77 -13.60
CA LEU A 154 7.47 5.65 -13.45
C LEU A 154 8.00 5.59 -12.01
N VAL A 155 9.30 5.29 -11.82
CA VAL A 155 9.92 5.08 -10.49
C VAL A 155 10.20 6.37 -9.74
N LYS A 156 10.32 7.50 -10.44
CA LYS A 156 10.62 8.80 -9.80
C LYS A 156 9.39 9.69 -9.76
N MET A 157 9.25 10.50 -8.71
CA MET A 157 8.47 11.74 -8.76
C MET A 157 9.17 12.75 -9.67
N CYS A 158 9.49 12.36 -10.91
CA CYS A 158 10.06 13.23 -11.93
C CYS A 158 9.05 14.26 -12.45
N TRP A 159 7.91 14.48 -11.78
CA TRP A 159 6.86 15.35 -12.31
C TRP A 159 5.98 15.95 -11.20
N SER A 160 6.54 16.26 -10.02
CA SER A 160 5.89 17.21 -9.11
C SER A 160 6.13 18.62 -9.66
N PHE A 161 5.06 19.22 -10.19
CA PHE A 161 4.91 20.66 -10.29
C PHE A 161 4.83 21.27 -8.89
#